data_AF-A0ABD6MT38-F1
#
_entry.id   AF-A0ABD6MT38-F1
#
_cell.length_a   1.000
_cell.length_b   1.000
_cell.length_c   1.000
_cell.angle_alpha   90.00
_cell.angle_beta   90.00
_cell.angle_gamma   90.00
#
_symmetry.space_group_name_H-M   'P 1'
#
loop_
_entity.id
_entity.type
_entity.pdbx_description
1 polymer ?
#
loop_
_entity_poly.entity_id
_entity_poly.type
_entity_poly.pdbx_seq_one_letter_code
_entity_poly.pdbx_strand_id
1 'polypeptide(L)'
;MSAMTPVDPPPGSSDGPAGGLLTCPCCFQRTLEERANFEICPECGWEDDGQDDVDAHIVRGGPNGSLSLTQARLDYLEEVTETHDESVAYGGECLWLSEARRQVSDVAE
;
A
#
# COMPACT_ATOMS: atom_id res chain seq x y z
N MET A 1 -45.91 -33.32 -3.56
CA MET A 1 -44.68 -33.69 -2.84
C MET A 1 -43.48 -33.41 -3.74
N SER A 2 -42.74 -32.34 -3.47
CA SER A 2 -41.39 -32.16 -3.99
C SER A 2 -40.65 -31.38 -2.92
N ALA A 3 -39.73 -32.08 -2.26
CA ALA A 3 -38.88 -31.51 -1.24
C ALA A 3 -37.91 -30.54 -1.92
N MET A 4 -37.94 -29.29 -1.50
CA MET A 4 -36.83 -28.36 -1.71
C MET A 4 -35.60 -28.94 -0.99
N THR A 5 -34.57 -29.29 -1.75
CA THR A 5 -33.24 -29.60 -1.22
C THR A 5 -32.69 -28.36 -0.51
N PRO A 6 -31.94 -28.51 0.61
CA PRO A 6 -31.22 -27.40 1.20
C PRO A 6 -30.17 -26.92 0.17
N VAL A 7 -30.28 -25.65 -0.20
CA VAL A 7 -29.28 -24.93 -0.97
C VAL A 7 -28.02 -24.85 -0.11
N ASP A 8 -26.93 -25.48 -0.57
CA ASP A 8 -25.59 -25.26 -0.03
C ASP A 8 -25.29 -23.76 0.01
N PRO A 9 -24.72 -23.23 1.11
CA PRO A 9 -24.30 -21.84 1.15
C PRO A 9 -23.21 -21.58 0.09
N PRO A 10 -23.14 -20.37 -0.48
CA PRO A 10 -22.13 -20.03 -1.48
C PRO A 10 -20.72 -20.20 -0.89
N PRO A 11 -19.70 -20.59 -1.69
CA PRO A 11 -18.31 -20.53 -1.26
C PRO A 11 -17.92 -19.05 -1.15
N GLY A 12 -18.09 -18.50 0.03
CA GLY A 12 -17.85 -17.09 0.32
C GLY A 12 -17.79 -16.78 1.81
N SER A 13 -17.52 -17.79 2.65
CA SER A 13 -17.22 -17.58 4.05
C SER A 13 -15.71 -17.57 4.21
N SER A 14 -15.11 -16.41 3.97
CA SER A 14 -13.73 -16.09 4.33
C SER A 14 -13.57 -15.98 5.86
N ASP A 15 -14.00 -17.01 6.60
CA ASP A 15 -13.62 -17.21 7.99
C ASP A 15 -12.25 -17.93 8.02
N GLY A 16 -11.27 -17.30 7.37
CA GLY A 16 -9.86 -17.52 7.70
C GLY A 16 -9.56 -16.82 9.03
N PRO A 17 -8.55 -17.26 9.81
CA PRO A 17 -8.25 -16.60 11.07
C PRO A 17 -8.00 -15.12 10.78
N ALA A 18 -8.56 -14.24 11.62
CA ALA A 18 -8.42 -12.78 11.52
C ALA A 18 -6.96 -12.34 11.67
N GLY A 19 -6.12 -12.63 10.67
CA GLY A 19 -4.84 -12.00 10.42
C GLY A 19 -5.16 -10.70 9.70
N GLY A 20 -5.58 -9.68 10.44
CA GLY A 20 -5.82 -8.38 9.83
C GLY A 20 -4.51 -7.83 9.24
N LEU A 21 -4.62 -7.05 8.17
CA LEU A 21 -3.48 -6.45 7.47
C LEU A 21 -2.47 -5.82 8.43
N LEU A 22 -1.20 -6.01 8.14
CA LEU A 22 -0.05 -5.44 8.84
C LEU A 22 0.22 -4.02 8.35
N THR A 23 0.85 -3.23 9.21
CA THR A 23 1.20 -1.84 8.92
C THR A 23 2.40 -1.77 7.98
N CYS A 24 2.27 -1.00 6.91
CA CYS A 24 3.40 -0.61 6.07
C CYS A 24 4.45 0.13 6.93
N PRO A 25 5.77 -0.17 6.80
CA PRO A 25 6.79 0.51 7.59
C PRO A 25 6.98 1.98 7.18
N CYS A 26 6.53 2.35 5.98
CA CYS A 26 6.63 3.71 5.43
C CYS A 26 5.43 4.58 5.86
N CYS A 27 4.23 4.28 5.37
CA CYS A 27 3.04 5.12 5.62
C CYS A 27 2.24 4.75 6.89
N PHE A 28 2.59 3.64 7.55
CA PHE A 28 1.91 3.11 8.73
C PHE A 28 0.43 2.71 8.55
N GLN A 29 -0.08 2.71 7.31
CA GLN A 29 -1.41 2.18 6.99
C GLN A 29 -1.41 0.66 6.98
N ARG A 30 -2.55 0.04 7.32
CA ARG A 30 -2.71 -1.42 7.36
C ARG A 30 -2.98 -1.95 5.94
N THR A 31 -1.92 -2.24 5.21
CA THR A 31 -1.99 -2.56 3.77
C THR A 31 -1.29 -3.85 3.38
N LEU A 32 -0.51 -4.46 4.27
CA LEU A 32 0.33 -5.62 3.95
C LEU A 32 -0.32 -6.91 4.47
N GLU A 33 -0.24 -7.99 3.70
CA GLU A 33 -0.70 -9.32 4.11
C GLU A 33 0.35 -10.01 4.98
N GLU A 34 1.64 -9.88 4.63
CA GLU A 34 2.77 -10.45 5.36
C GLU A 34 3.94 -9.46 5.51
N ARG A 35 4.73 -9.61 6.59
CA ARG A 35 5.93 -8.79 6.85
C ARG A 35 7.13 -9.33 6.08
N ALA A 36 7.92 -8.45 5.48
CA ALA A 36 9.15 -8.77 4.76
C ALA A 36 8.94 -9.74 3.59
N ASN A 37 7.77 -9.68 2.97
CA ASN A 37 7.37 -10.55 1.86
C ASN A 37 7.49 -9.86 0.48
N PHE A 38 8.21 -8.72 0.41
CA PHE A 38 8.37 -7.93 -0.81
C PHE A 38 7.04 -7.42 -1.40
N GLU A 39 6.03 -7.26 -0.55
CA GLU A 39 4.76 -6.68 -0.93
C GLU A 39 4.89 -5.17 -1.13
N ILE A 40 4.35 -4.66 -2.23
CA ILE A 40 4.32 -3.22 -2.51
C ILE A 40 3.06 -2.62 -1.87
N CYS A 41 3.25 -1.66 -0.98
CA CYS A 41 2.17 -0.96 -0.32
C CYS A 41 1.33 -0.16 -1.36
N PRO A 42 0.03 -0.44 -1.53
CA PRO A 42 -0.82 0.30 -2.46
C PRO A 42 -1.06 1.77 -2.08
N GLU A 43 -0.84 2.14 -0.82
CA GLU A 43 -1.02 3.53 -0.34
C GLU A 43 0.18 4.44 -0.64
N CYS A 44 1.41 3.93 -0.48
CA CYS A 44 2.62 4.76 -0.60
C CYS A 44 3.66 4.23 -1.60
N GLY A 45 3.43 3.07 -2.21
CA GLY A 45 4.33 2.46 -3.18
C GLY A 45 5.60 1.81 -2.60
N TRP A 46 5.80 1.84 -1.27
CA TRP A 46 6.97 1.22 -0.63
C TRP A 46 6.88 -0.31 -0.66
N GLU A 47 7.94 -0.99 -1.12
CA GLU A 47 8.10 -2.44 -1.02
C GLU A 47 8.58 -2.84 0.37
N ASP A 48 7.86 -3.75 1.03
CA ASP A 48 8.27 -4.32 2.30
C ASP A 48 9.33 -5.43 2.13
N ASP A 49 10.57 -5.00 1.90
CA ASP A 49 11.77 -5.83 1.81
C ASP A 49 12.34 -6.24 3.20
N GLY A 50 11.56 -6.01 4.27
CA GLY A 50 11.95 -6.27 5.65
C GLY A 50 12.83 -5.20 6.28
N GLN A 51 13.01 -4.03 5.65
CA GLN A 51 13.66 -2.88 6.29
C GLN A 51 12.81 -2.33 7.44
N ASP A 52 13.43 -1.90 8.53
CA ASP A 52 12.74 -1.33 9.70
C ASP A 52 13.51 -0.15 10.30
N ASP A 53 13.13 0.30 11.50
CA ASP A 53 13.72 1.48 12.15
C ASP A 53 15.24 1.37 12.39
N VAL A 54 15.75 0.16 12.61
CA VAL A 54 17.19 -0.06 12.90
C VAL A 54 18.04 0.33 11.69
N ASP A 55 17.53 0.07 10.49
CA ASP A 55 18.25 0.29 9.26
C ASP A 55 17.52 1.21 8.27
N ALA A 56 16.54 1.99 8.75
CA ALA A 56 15.70 2.85 7.93
C ALA A 56 16.47 3.91 7.13
N HIS A 57 17.68 4.25 7.57
CA HIS A 57 18.56 5.23 6.92
C HIS A 57 19.36 4.65 5.75
N ILE A 58 19.41 3.32 5.60
CA ILE A 58 20.15 2.64 4.54
C ILE A 58 19.33 2.66 3.26
N VAL A 59 19.97 2.90 2.11
CA VAL A 59 19.35 2.71 0.79
C VAL A 59 19.64 1.29 0.34
N ARG A 60 18.60 0.44 0.25
CA ARG A 60 18.75 -0.97 -0.14
C ARG A 60 18.60 -1.20 -1.65
N GLY A 61 18.04 -0.24 -2.40
CA GLY A 61 17.86 -0.38 -3.84
C GLY A 61 16.52 -1.04 -4.21
N GLY A 62 16.53 -1.78 -5.32
CA GLY A 62 15.37 -2.56 -5.76
C GLY A 62 14.17 -1.68 -6.17
N PRO A 63 12.94 -2.16 -5.98
CA PRO A 63 11.71 -1.40 -6.22
C PRO A 63 11.61 -0.09 -5.41
N ASN A 64 12.28 -0.01 -4.25
CA ASN A 64 12.38 1.22 -3.45
C ASN A 64 13.37 2.25 -4.05
N GLY A 65 14.09 1.90 -5.12
CA GLY A 65 14.94 2.82 -5.87
C GLY A 65 16.12 3.35 -5.05
N SER A 66 16.35 4.66 -5.10
CA SER A 66 17.43 5.32 -4.35
C SER A 66 16.98 5.88 -3.00
N LEU A 67 15.79 5.53 -2.53
CA LEU A 67 15.24 6.03 -1.28
C LEU A 67 15.61 5.11 -0.12
N SER A 68 15.84 5.73 1.04
CA SER A 68 15.86 5.03 2.32
C SER A 68 14.45 5.07 2.91
N LEU A 69 14.12 4.13 3.80
CA LEU A 69 12.82 4.13 4.49
C LEU A 69 12.56 5.44 5.25
N THR A 70 13.61 6.04 5.82
CA THR A 70 13.52 7.36 6.45
C THR A 70 13.11 8.45 5.45
N GLN A 71 13.70 8.45 4.25
CA GLN A 71 13.34 9.44 3.23
C GLN A 71 11.92 9.21 2.72
N ALA A 72 11.53 7.96 2.43
CA ALA A 72 10.19 7.64 1.97
C ALA A 72 9.10 8.04 2.98
N ARG A 73 9.37 7.90 4.29
CA ARG A 73 8.48 8.41 5.35
C ARG A 73 8.31 9.92 5.28
N LEU A 74 9.39 10.67 5.07
CA LEU A 74 9.33 12.13 4.95
C LEU A 74 8.57 12.55 3.69
N ASP A 75 8.85 11.91 2.56
CA ASP A 75 8.18 12.20 1.28
C ASP A 75 6.66 11.94 1.39
N TYR A 76 6.27 10.82 2.01
CA TYR A 76 4.85 10.53 2.26
C TYR A 76 4.21 11.56 3.19
N LEU A 77 4.90 11.97 4.26
CA LEU A 77 4.41 13.00 5.17
C LEU A 77 4.21 14.34 4.46
N GLU A 78 5.13 14.75 3.60
CA GLU A 78 5.02 15.97 2.79
C GLU A 78 3.78 15.90 1.90
N GLU A 79 3.62 14.82 1.12
CA GLU A 79 2.47 14.59 0.25
C GLU A 79 1.13 14.70 1.01
N VAL A 80 0.98 14.01 2.15
CA VAL A 80 -0.29 14.06 2.91
C VAL A 80 -0.53 15.41 3.60
N THR A 81 0.50 16.23 3.80
CA THR A 81 0.32 17.59 4.34
C THR A 81 -0.10 18.60 3.28
N GLU A 82 0.28 18.37 2.02
CA GLU A 82 -0.15 19.20 0.89
C GLU A 82 -1.58 18.90 0.44
N THR A 83 -2.10 17.71 0.73
CA THR A 83 -3.53 17.40 0.61
C THR A 83 -4.34 18.14 1.68
N HIS A 84 -4.61 19.42 1.43
CA HIS A 84 -5.38 20.33 2.27
C HIS A 84 -6.76 19.75 2.65
N ASP A 85 -7.11 19.87 3.94
CA ASP A 85 -8.40 19.82 4.65
C ASP A 85 -9.72 19.61 3.85
N GLU A 86 -9.79 18.65 2.94
CA GLU A 86 -11.04 18.14 2.37
C GLU A 86 -10.97 16.63 2.20
N SER A 87 -11.00 15.96 3.37
CA SER A 87 -11.55 14.62 3.60
C SER A 87 -10.62 13.41 3.41
N VAL A 88 -9.82 13.11 4.45
CA VAL A 88 -9.05 11.85 4.61
C VAL A 88 -9.89 10.67 5.15
N ALA A 89 -11.22 10.79 5.24
CA ALA A 89 -12.04 9.83 6.00
C ALA A 89 -12.87 8.84 5.16
N TYR A 90 -12.94 8.98 3.83
CA TYR A 90 -13.65 8.01 2.98
C TYR A 90 -12.87 7.78 1.70
N GLY A 91 -12.50 6.52 1.45
CA GLY A 91 -11.75 6.05 0.29
C GLY A 91 -12.09 6.82 -0.99
N GLY A 92 -11.17 7.68 -1.40
CA GLY A 92 -11.23 8.42 -2.64
C GLY A 92 -10.59 7.62 -3.75
N GLU A 93 -11.23 7.61 -4.92
CA GLU A 93 -10.73 6.91 -6.09
C GLU A 93 -9.43 7.57 -6.60
N CYS A 94 -8.40 6.74 -6.85
CA CYS A 94 -7.27 7.00 -7.74
C CYS A 94 -6.11 7.91 -7.27
N LEU A 95 -5.25 7.43 -6.36
CA LEU A 95 -3.84 7.89 -6.28
C LEU A 95 -2.91 7.08 -7.20
N TRP A 96 -3.34 6.86 -8.45
CA TRP A 96 -2.49 6.37 -9.55
C TRP A 96 -1.93 7.54 -10.36
N LEU A 97 -1.29 8.53 -9.71
CA LEU A 97 -0.82 9.73 -10.44
C LEU A 97 0.55 10.31 -10.03
N SER A 98 1.14 9.93 -8.89
CA SER A 98 2.53 10.30 -8.62
C SER A 98 3.51 9.59 -9.58
N GLU A 99 3.15 8.41 -10.09
CA GLU A 99 3.92 7.71 -11.14
C GLU A 99 3.61 8.23 -12.57
N ALA A 100 2.43 8.79 -12.81
CA ALA A 100 2.01 9.22 -14.15
C ALA A 100 2.69 10.53 -14.62
N ARG A 101 3.19 11.37 -13.70
CA ARG A 101 3.93 12.60 -14.07
C ARG A 101 5.43 12.43 -14.23
N ARG A 102 6.02 11.34 -13.74
CA ARG A 102 7.46 11.04 -13.98
C ARG A 102 7.73 10.48 -15.39
N GLN A 103 6.68 10.05 -16.10
CA GLN A 103 6.75 9.50 -17.46
C GLN A 103 6.30 10.46 -18.58
N VAL A 104 6.00 11.74 -18.29
CA VAL A 104 5.77 12.74 -19.37
C VAL A 104 6.91 13.73 -19.44
N SER A 105 8.11 13.19 -19.61
CA SER A 105 9.30 13.92 -20.06
C SER A 105 9.79 13.28 -21.35
N ASP A 106 8.95 13.23 -22.40
CA ASP A 106 9.37 13.05 -23.80
C ASP A 106 8.18 13.24 -24.78
N VAL A 107 7.66 14.47 -24.84
CA VAL A 107 7.10 14.99 -26.10
C VAL A 107 7.97 16.17 -26.50
N ALA A 108 9.17 15.84 -26.95
CA ALA A 108 9.89 16.64 -27.91
C ALA A 108 9.65 16.03 -29.29
N GLU A 109 9.18 16.89 -30.20
CA GLU A 109 8.91 16.70 -31.64
C GLU A 109 7.64 15.94 -32.06
#